data_AF-A0A378Y7Y8-F1
#
_entry.id   AF-A0A378Y7Y8-F1
#
_cell.length_a   1.000
_cell.length_b   1.000
_cell.length_c   1.000
_cell.angle_alpha   90.00
_cell.angle_beta   90.00
_cell.angle_gamma   90.00
#
_symmetry.space_group_name_H-M   'P 1'
#
loop_
_entity.id
_entity.type
_entity.pdbx_description
1 polymer ?
#
loop_
_entity_poly.entity_id
_entity_poly.type
_entity_poly.pdbx_seq_one_letter_code
_entity_poly.pdbx_strand_id
1 'polypeptide(L)'
;MLATGLMTLTDNISDGNTAIDVPYPVMMQRALDRLTAMCLAAGVDPPRSAMDLIGWVGLPFRQWPLQLHSDGMDVDERLLVGGRPSRECVEWAVLGSGDVEAEIRERRLMNAVLDKCRARNRADVYVAFRRLLVECPAMSERELLKQLGRPELTLLAHELRSAYRPAPPETLVGGFAEVCGGCGNLRTLDAHGRRGCREWDCPDPHSVRTQLTAAEGVVWLAREFRMFVTAPGRPEIRIAKAIERALKKERVKVHLWPGYDSCDLLPRGWPGPLT
;
A
#
# COMPACT_ATOMS: atom_id res chain seq x y z
N MET A 1 18.74 0.91 3.06
CA MET A 1 19.51 1.72 2.07
C MET A 1 19.10 1.44 0.64
N LEU A 2 19.39 0.27 0.06
CA LEU A 2 19.04 -0.01 -1.34
C LEU A 2 17.53 -0.01 -1.57
N ALA A 3 16.82 -0.76 -0.72
CA ALA A 3 15.36 -0.77 -0.67
C ALA A 3 14.79 0.66 -0.55
N THR A 4 15.30 1.45 0.40
CA THR A 4 14.97 2.88 0.58
C THR A 4 15.17 3.70 -0.69
N GLY A 5 16.33 3.58 -1.34
CA GLY A 5 16.67 4.31 -2.56
C GLY A 5 15.72 3.96 -3.70
N LEU A 6 15.35 2.69 -3.83
CA LEU A 6 14.39 2.22 -4.83
C LEU A 6 12.97 2.76 -4.58
N MET A 7 12.55 2.83 -3.32
CA MET A 7 11.28 3.44 -2.92
C MET A 7 11.22 4.93 -3.29
N THR A 8 12.23 5.72 -2.89
CA THR A 8 12.31 7.15 -3.22
C THR A 8 12.34 7.39 -4.73
N LEU A 9 13.07 6.57 -5.48
CA LEU A 9 13.13 6.65 -6.94
C LEU A 9 11.74 6.42 -7.56
N THR A 10 11.02 5.41 -7.09
CA THR A 10 9.68 5.06 -7.57
C THR A 10 8.65 6.15 -7.23
N ASP A 11 8.76 6.76 -6.06
CA ASP A 11 7.88 7.86 -5.63
C ASP A 11 8.09 9.11 -6.49
N ASN A 12 9.33 9.49 -6.77
CA ASN A 12 9.63 10.60 -7.68
C ASN A 12 9.05 10.40 -9.08
N ILE A 13 9.11 9.18 -9.60
CA ILE A 13 8.51 8.82 -10.90
C ILE A 13 6.99 8.94 -10.86
N SER A 14 6.38 8.48 -9.77
CA SER A 14 4.92 8.48 -9.58
C SER A 14 4.35 9.89 -9.41
N ASP A 15 5.12 10.82 -8.84
CA ASP A 15 4.74 12.23 -8.64
C ASP A 15 4.95 13.10 -9.90
N GLY A 16 5.21 12.47 -11.06
CA GLY A 16 5.24 13.11 -12.38
C GLY A 16 6.64 13.40 -12.93
N ASN A 17 7.71 13.01 -12.22
CA ASN A 17 9.07 13.14 -12.73
C ASN A 17 9.42 11.90 -13.58
N THR A 18 9.12 11.94 -14.88
CA THR A 18 9.28 10.77 -15.77
C THR A 18 10.72 10.36 -16.05
N ALA A 19 11.70 11.16 -15.63
CA ALA A 19 13.11 10.87 -15.80
C ALA A 19 13.75 10.44 -14.47
N ILE A 20 14.55 9.37 -14.52
CA ILE A 20 15.53 9.06 -13.48
C ILE A 20 16.63 10.11 -13.59
N ASP A 21 16.43 11.24 -12.93
CA ASP A 21 17.34 12.38 -13.02
C ASP A 21 18.57 12.21 -12.10
N VAL A 22 19.68 12.79 -12.53
CA VAL A 22 20.88 12.94 -11.71
C VAL A 22 20.88 14.33 -11.07
N PRO A 23 21.21 14.44 -9.77
CA PRO A 23 21.72 13.40 -8.89
C PRO A 23 20.63 12.43 -8.40
N TYR A 24 20.99 11.14 -8.28
CA TYR A 24 20.10 10.12 -7.72
C TYR A 24 19.75 10.44 -6.24
N PRO A 25 18.61 9.93 -5.73
CA PRO A 25 18.30 10.00 -4.31
C PRO A 25 19.48 9.53 -3.46
N VAL A 26 19.78 10.25 -2.37
CA VAL A 26 20.98 10.02 -1.54
C VAL A 26 21.13 8.56 -1.10
N MET A 27 20.03 7.89 -0.76
CA MET A 27 20.06 6.48 -0.35
C MET A 27 20.34 5.53 -1.52
N MET A 28 19.90 5.87 -2.72
CA MET A 28 20.22 5.11 -3.94
C MET A 28 21.71 5.26 -4.29
N GLN A 29 22.23 6.48 -4.27
CA GLN A 29 23.65 6.72 -4.53
C GLN A 29 24.53 6.00 -3.49
N ARG A 30 24.22 6.13 -2.20
CA ARG A 30 24.95 5.42 -1.13
C ARG A 30 24.89 3.90 -1.24
N ALA A 31 23.76 3.37 -1.69
CA ALA A 31 23.61 1.93 -1.92
C ALA A 31 24.50 1.46 -3.08
N LEU A 32 24.51 2.22 -4.19
CA LEU A 32 25.39 1.95 -5.32
C LEU A 32 26.87 2.01 -4.93
N ASP A 33 27.27 3.04 -4.19
CA ASP A 33 28.67 3.22 -3.74
C ASP A 33 29.11 2.06 -2.84
N ARG A 34 28.27 1.66 -1.88
CA ARG A 34 28.56 0.54 -0.98
C ARG A 34 28.62 -0.79 -1.71
N LEU A 35 27.65 -1.07 -2.58
CA LEU A 35 27.63 -2.33 -3.33
C LEU A 35 28.84 -2.42 -4.25
N THR A 36 29.21 -1.31 -4.90
CA THR A 36 30.43 -1.20 -5.69
C THR A 36 31.66 -1.55 -4.86
N ALA A 37 31.80 -0.95 -3.67
CA ALA A 37 32.92 -1.25 -2.78
C ALA A 37 32.96 -2.73 -2.35
N MET A 38 31.81 -3.34 -2.06
CA MET A 38 31.72 -4.76 -1.71
C MET A 38 32.11 -5.68 -2.87
N CYS A 39 31.63 -5.38 -4.09
CA CYS A 39 31.99 -6.11 -5.30
C CYS A 39 33.51 -6.04 -5.55
N LEU A 40 34.11 -4.85 -5.47
CA LEU A 40 35.55 -4.67 -5.63
C LEU A 40 36.35 -5.45 -4.58
N ALA A 41 35.91 -5.44 -3.32
CA ALA A 41 36.55 -6.20 -2.25
C ALA A 41 36.44 -7.72 -2.45
N ALA A 42 35.36 -8.18 -3.08
CA ALA A 42 35.13 -9.59 -3.40
C ALA A 42 35.74 -10.03 -4.75
N GLY A 43 36.36 -9.11 -5.51
CA GLY A 43 36.89 -9.40 -6.85
C GLY A 43 35.81 -9.68 -7.91
N VAL A 44 34.61 -9.13 -7.70
CA VAL A 44 33.45 -9.31 -8.58
C VAL A 44 33.16 -7.99 -9.32
N ASP A 45 32.69 -8.08 -10.56
CA ASP A 45 32.32 -6.90 -11.34
C ASP A 45 31.16 -6.13 -10.67
N PRO A 46 31.35 -4.84 -10.33
CA PRO A 46 30.29 -4.02 -9.74
C PRO A 46 29.27 -3.55 -10.79
N PRO A 47 28.06 -3.15 -10.38
CA PRO A 47 27.13 -2.47 -11.28
C PRO A 47 27.74 -1.16 -11.78
N ARG A 48 27.69 -0.93 -13.09
CA ARG A 48 28.36 0.22 -13.75
C ARG A 48 27.59 1.53 -13.63
N SER A 49 26.31 1.46 -13.24
CA SER A 49 25.42 2.60 -13.08
C SER A 49 24.23 2.26 -12.19
N ALA A 50 23.43 3.26 -11.80
CA ALA A 50 22.18 3.01 -11.09
C ALA A 50 21.18 2.20 -11.95
N MET A 51 21.22 2.34 -13.28
CA MET A 51 20.37 1.54 -14.18
C MET A 51 20.78 0.07 -14.20
N ASP A 52 22.09 -0.19 -14.15
CA ASP A 52 22.62 -1.55 -14.06
C ASP A 52 22.22 -2.19 -12.72
N LEU A 53 22.31 -1.42 -11.63
CA LEU A 53 21.80 -1.81 -10.31
C LEU A 53 20.28 -2.06 -10.31
N ILE A 54 19.50 -1.26 -11.04
CA ILE A 54 18.05 -1.50 -11.22
C ILE A 54 17.80 -2.85 -11.92
N GLY A 55 18.68 -3.26 -12.83
CA GLY A 55 18.66 -4.61 -13.42
C GLY A 55 18.86 -5.70 -12.37
N TRP A 56 19.83 -5.53 -11.47
CA TRP A 56 20.13 -6.50 -10.41
C TRP A 56 18.99 -6.66 -9.42
N VAL A 57 18.34 -5.57 -9.00
CA VAL A 57 17.23 -5.62 -8.05
C VAL A 57 15.98 -6.32 -8.60
N GLY A 58 15.88 -6.52 -9.91
CA GLY A 58 14.86 -7.37 -10.53
C GLY A 58 15.14 -8.88 -10.46
N LEU A 59 16.37 -9.26 -10.13
CA LEU A 59 16.80 -10.66 -9.99
C LEU A 59 16.72 -11.11 -8.52
N PRO A 60 16.43 -12.40 -8.26
CA PRO A 60 16.57 -12.98 -6.92
C PRO A 60 17.98 -12.80 -6.37
N PHE A 61 18.14 -12.59 -5.05
CA PHE A 61 19.45 -12.36 -4.44
C PHE A 61 20.47 -13.48 -4.71
N ARG A 62 20.03 -14.74 -4.81
CA ARG A 62 20.92 -15.87 -5.17
C ARG A 62 21.60 -15.71 -6.54
N GLN A 63 21.01 -14.93 -7.44
CA GLN A 63 21.53 -14.67 -8.79
C GLN A 63 22.45 -13.45 -8.83
N TRP A 64 22.61 -12.76 -7.71
CA TRP A 64 23.52 -11.63 -7.65
C TRP A 64 24.96 -12.13 -7.74
N PRO A 65 25.84 -11.39 -8.44
CA PRO A 65 27.27 -11.70 -8.47
C PRO A 65 27.92 -11.69 -7.08
N LEU A 66 27.30 -10.98 -6.14
CA LEU A 66 27.72 -10.89 -4.74
C LEU A 66 26.73 -11.64 -3.85
N GLN A 67 27.23 -12.57 -3.05
CA GLN A 67 26.43 -13.24 -2.03
C GLN A 67 26.28 -12.31 -0.82
N LEU A 68 25.10 -11.70 -0.72
CA LEU A 68 24.74 -10.91 0.44
C LEU A 68 24.24 -11.83 1.54
N HIS A 69 24.58 -11.52 2.79
CA HIS A 69 24.03 -12.21 3.96
C HIS A 69 23.56 -11.14 4.94
N SER A 70 22.27 -11.16 5.24
CA SER A 70 21.65 -10.35 6.28
C SER A 70 20.62 -11.23 6.99
N ASP A 71 20.49 -11.06 8.30
CA ASP A 71 19.45 -11.72 9.07
C ASP A 71 18.08 -11.39 8.47
N GLY A 72 17.26 -12.42 8.27
CA GLY A 72 15.93 -12.29 7.65
C GLY A 72 15.90 -12.20 6.13
N MET A 73 17.05 -12.25 5.44
CA MET A 73 17.11 -12.26 3.97
C MET A 73 16.88 -13.65 3.41
N ASP A 74 15.83 -13.81 2.60
CA ASP A 74 15.61 -15.01 1.80
C ASP A 74 16.24 -14.82 0.41
N VAL A 75 17.10 -15.75 0.01
CA VAL A 75 17.88 -15.69 -1.22
C VAL A 75 17.03 -15.77 -2.50
N ASP A 76 15.79 -16.22 -2.39
CA ASP A 76 14.82 -16.25 -3.49
C ASP A 76 14.05 -14.93 -3.66
N GLU A 77 14.19 -13.99 -2.72
CA GLU A 77 13.59 -12.66 -2.78
C GLU A 77 14.27 -11.77 -3.83
N ARG A 78 13.48 -10.84 -4.37
CA ARG A 78 13.93 -9.77 -5.28
C ARG A 78 13.26 -8.48 -4.88
N LEU A 79 13.94 -7.36 -5.04
CA LEU A 79 13.43 -6.05 -4.61
C LEU A 79 12.50 -5.40 -5.65
N LEU A 80 12.52 -5.83 -6.91
CA LEU A 80 11.68 -5.29 -7.98
C LEU A 80 10.91 -6.41 -8.69
N VAL A 81 9.59 -6.26 -8.80
CA VAL A 81 8.70 -7.19 -9.52
C VAL A 81 7.86 -6.41 -10.51
N GLY A 82 8.03 -6.69 -11.81
CA GLY A 82 7.26 -6.03 -12.87
C GLY A 82 7.45 -4.51 -12.92
N GLY A 83 8.66 -4.02 -12.61
CA GLY A 83 8.98 -2.59 -12.59
C GLY A 83 8.51 -1.84 -11.34
N ARG A 84 8.06 -2.55 -10.29
CA ARG A 84 7.60 -1.96 -9.03
C ARG A 84 8.34 -2.57 -7.84
N PRO A 85 8.58 -1.81 -6.75
CA PRO A 85 9.10 -2.37 -5.51
C PRO A 85 8.28 -3.58 -5.06
N SER A 86 8.97 -4.66 -4.71
CA SER A 86 8.35 -5.85 -4.15
C SER A 86 7.88 -5.59 -2.70
N ARG A 87 7.14 -6.55 -2.13
CA ARG A 87 6.74 -6.48 -0.73
C ARG A 87 7.97 -6.43 0.18
N GLU A 88 8.95 -7.27 -0.11
CA GLU A 88 10.21 -7.36 0.62
C GLU A 88 10.94 -6.01 0.50
N CYS A 89 11.04 -5.41 -0.69
CA CYS A 89 11.62 -4.07 -0.82
C CYS A 89 10.94 -3.03 0.06
N VAL A 90 9.62 -3.09 0.22
CA VAL A 90 8.92 -2.20 1.14
C VAL A 90 9.29 -2.52 2.59
N GLU A 91 9.21 -3.79 3.01
CA GLU A 91 9.53 -4.21 4.38
C GLU A 91 10.97 -3.85 4.76
N TRP A 92 11.92 -4.12 3.88
CA TRP A 92 13.33 -3.79 4.03
C TRP A 92 13.61 -2.29 4.00
N ALA A 93 12.81 -1.48 3.27
CA ALA A 93 12.89 -0.03 3.33
C ALA A 93 12.37 0.49 4.68
N VAL A 94 11.29 -0.08 5.21
CA VAL A 94 10.77 0.27 6.53
C VAL A 94 11.80 -0.06 7.61
N LEU A 95 12.35 -1.29 7.59
CA LEU A 95 13.34 -1.76 8.57
C LEU A 95 14.72 -1.09 8.44
N GLY A 96 15.20 -0.91 7.21
CA GLY A 96 16.60 -0.55 6.91
C GLY A 96 16.88 0.94 6.67
N SER A 97 15.87 1.79 6.76
CA SER A 97 16.05 3.25 6.73
C SER A 97 15.35 3.97 7.86
N GLY A 98 14.37 3.33 8.51
CA GLY A 98 13.18 4.09 8.85
C GLY A 98 12.69 4.75 7.57
N ASP A 99 11.77 4.13 6.83
CA ASP A 99 10.94 4.88 5.88
C ASP A 99 10.00 5.78 6.70
N VAL A 100 10.63 6.69 7.45
CA VAL A 100 10.02 7.44 8.51
C VAL A 100 8.97 8.28 7.86
N GLU A 101 9.11 8.79 6.63
CA GLU A 101 8.16 9.75 6.07
C GLU A 101 6.82 9.13 5.65
N ALA A 102 6.80 7.98 4.96
CA ALA A 102 5.56 7.33 4.57
C ALA A 102 4.84 6.76 5.80
N GLU A 103 5.58 6.12 6.69
CA GLU A 103 5.09 5.59 7.96
C GLU A 103 4.69 6.72 8.93
N ILE A 104 5.46 7.80 9.00
CA ILE A 104 5.09 9.03 9.74
C ILE A 104 3.83 9.61 9.12
N ARG A 105 3.68 9.65 7.80
CA ARG A 105 2.51 10.27 7.17
C ARG A 105 1.26 9.47 7.50
N GLU A 106 1.33 8.15 7.35
CA GLU A 106 0.27 7.23 7.76
C GLU A 106 -0.02 7.37 9.26
N ARG A 107 0.98 7.16 10.14
CA ARG A 107 0.83 7.26 11.60
C ARG A 107 0.34 8.63 12.03
N ARG A 108 0.85 9.74 11.47
CA ARG A 108 0.41 11.10 11.79
C ARG A 108 -1.05 11.30 11.41
N LEU A 109 -1.45 10.85 10.22
CA LEU A 109 -2.84 10.99 9.78
C LEU A 109 -3.76 10.11 10.64
N MET A 110 -3.40 8.86 10.88
CA MET A 110 -4.20 7.95 11.71
C MET A 110 -4.27 8.41 13.18
N ASN A 111 -3.17 8.94 13.74
CA ASN A 111 -3.19 9.55 15.07
C ASN A 111 -4.08 10.80 15.11
N ALA A 112 -4.03 11.67 14.10
CA ALA A 112 -4.92 12.82 14.02
C ALA A 112 -6.40 12.40 13.93
N VAL A 113 -6.70 11.34 13.17
CA VAL A 113 -8.04 10.73 13.12
C VAL A 113 -8.45 10.22 14.51
N LEU A 114 -7.60 9.44 15.16
CA LEU A 114 -7.84 8.88 16.49
C LEU A 114 -8.10 9.99 17.53
N ASP A 115 -7.26 11.01 17.56
CA ASP A 115 -7.38 12.13 18.50
C ASP A 115 -8.68 12.90 18.30
N LYS A 116 -9.05 13.20 17.05
CA LYS A 116 -10.32 13.88 16.74
C LYS A 116 -11.54 13.06 17.16
N CYS A 117 -11.50 11.75 16.89
CA CYS A 117 -12.60 10.84 17.21
C CYS A 117 -12.68 10.58 18.72
N ARG A 118 -11.56 10.48 19.44
CA ARG A 118 -11.52 10.33 20.92
C ARG A 118 -12.02 11.59 21.61
N ALA A 119 -11.57 12.77 21.19
CA ALA A 119 -11.98 14.06 21.75
C ALA A 119 -13.49 14.31 21.66
N ARG A 120 -14.19 13.63 20.74
CA ARG A 120 -15.65 13.74 20.55
C ARG A 120 -16.41 12.47 20.90
N ASN A 121 -15.74 11.45 21.43
CA ASN A 121 -16.32 10.13 21.72
C ASN A 121 -17.05 9.52 20.50
N ARG A 122 -16.46 9.66 19.31
CA ARG A 122 -17.01 9.21 18.02
C ARG A 122 -16.25 8.00 17.46
N ALA A 123 -16.31 6.87 18.17
CA ALA A 123 -15.73 5.60 17.70
C ALA A 123 -16.38 5.09 16.41
N ASP A 124 -17.67 5.38 16.21
CA ASP A 124 -18.41 5.10 14.99
C ASP A 124 -17.79 5.77 13.75
N VAL A 125 -17.33 7.02 13.90
CA VAL A 125 -16.69 7.78 12.83
C VAL A 125 -15.32 7.20 12.47
N TYR A 126 -14.52 6.80 13.47
CA TYR A 126 -13.25 6.10 13.24
C TYR A 126 -13.46 4.82 12.43
N VAL A 127 -14.44 4.00 12.82
CA VAL A 127 -14.77 2.75 12.12
C VAL A 127 -15.27 3.03 10.70
N ALA A 128 -16.12 4.04 10.51
CA ALA A 128 -16.60 4.43 9.18
C ALA A 128 -15.45 4.89 8.26
N PHE A 129 -14.52 5.70 8.80
CA PHE A 129 -13.35 6.16 8.09
C PHE A 129 -12.44 5.00 7.66
N ARG A 130 -12.02 4.14 8.60
CA ARG A 130 -11.16 2.99 8.29
C ARG A 130 -11.83 2.05 7.30
N ARG A 131 -13.13 1.78 7.48
CA ARG A 131 -13.90 0.95 6.53
C ARG A 131 -13.89 1.54 5.12
N LEU A 132 -14.05 2.85 4.96
CA LEU A 132 -14.00 3.50 3.66
C LEU A 132 -12.64 3.31 2.98
N LEU A 133 -11.53 3.48 3.71
CA LEU A 133 -10.19 3.27 3.15
C LEU A 133 -9.97 1.81 2.72
N VAL A 134 -10.55 0.86 3.44
CA VAL A 134 -10.44 -0.57 3.12
C VAL A 134 -11.31 -0.95 1.92
N GLU A 135 -12.56 -0.49 1.88
CA GLU A 135 -13.54 -0.94 0.87
C GLU A 135 -13.45 -0.15 -0.44
N CYS A 136 -12.96 1.09 -0.40
CA CYS A 136 -12.89 1.98 -1.54
C CYS A 136 -11.50 2.60 -1.74
N PRO A 137 -10.44 1.79 -1.96
CA PRO A 137 -9.11 2.35 -2.14
C PRO A 137 -8.98 3.19 -3.41
N ALA A 138 -9.85 3.00 -4.42
CA ALA A 138 -9.96 3.87 -5.59
C ALA A 138 -11.42 4.28 -5.85
N MET A 139 -11.63 5.52 -6.31
CA MET A 139 -12.94 6.08 -6.68
C MET A 139 -12.80 7.29 -7.60
N SER A 140 -13.90 7.84 -8.14
CA SER A 140 -13.84 9.13 -8.85
C SER A 140 -13.75 10.31 -7.87
N GLU A 141 -13.24 11.46 -8.32
CA GLU A 141 -13.21 12.67 -7.47
C GLU A 141 -14.62 13.07 -7.03
N ARG A 142 -15.60 12.91 -7.93
CA ARG A 142 -17.02 13.11 -7.61
C ARG A 142 -17.48 12.22 -6.46
N GLU A 143 -17.07 10.95 -6.43
CA GLU A 143 -17.42 10.05 -5.33
C GLU A 143 -16.70 10.44 -4.03
N LEU A 144 -15.43 10.83 -4.09
CA LEU A 144 -14.71 11.36 -2.92
C LEU A 144 -15.42 12.57 -2.32
N LEU A 145 -15.89 13.51 -3.15
CA LEU A 145 -16.67 14.67 -2.69
C LEU A 145 -17.96 14.26 -1.98
N LYS A 146 -18.66 13.22 -2.45
CA LYS A 146 -19.83 12.68 -1.74
C LYS A 146 -19.45 12.08 -0.39
N GLN A 147 -18.34 11.34 -0.30
CA GLN A 147 -17.87 10.78 0.97
C GLN A 147 -17.54 11.88 1.98
N LEU A 148 -16.87 12.95 1.54
CA LEU A 148 -16.57 14.13 2.35
C LEU A 148 -17.83 14.84 2.88
N GLY A 149 -18.92 14.80 2.11
CA GLY A 149 -20.22 15.36 2.49
C GLY A 149 -21.06 14.46 3.41
N ARG A 150 -20.63 13.22 3.70
CA ARG A 150 -21.37 12.35 4.63
C ARG A 150 -21.28 12.89 6.06
N PRO A 151 -22.40 13.09 6.78
CA PRO A 151 -22.38 13.64 8.14
C PRO A 151 -21.48 12.87 9.11
N GLU A 152 -21.35 11.55 8.91
CA GLU A 152 -20.48 10.68 9.70
C GLU A 152 -18.99 10.91 9.42
N LEU A 153 -18.59 11.39 8.24
CA LEU A 153 -17.18 11.60 7.85
C LEU A 153 -16.78 13.08 7.83
N THR A 154 -17.72 14.02 7.94
CA THR A 154 -17.42 15.46 7.91
C THR A 154 -16.41 15.86 8.99
N LEU A 155 -16.42 15.20 10.15
CA LEU A 155 -15.43 15.40 11.22
C LEU A 155 -13.98 15.16 10.74
N LEU A 156 -13.81 14.25 9.79
CA LEU A 156 -12.53 13.79 9.25
C LEU A 156 -12.33 14.19 7.78
N ALA A 157 -13.07 15.19 7.29
CA ALA A 157 -13.05 15.56 5.87
C ALA A 157 -11.65 15.94 5.38
N HIS A 158 -10.86 16.63 6.22
CA HIS A 158 -9.48 16.97 5.91
C HIS A 158 -8.61 15.71 5.76
N GLU A 159 -8.65 14.82 6.76
CA GLU A 159 -7.86 13.58 6.78
C GLU A 159 -8.26 12.65 5.63
N LEU A 160 -9.56 12.56 5.34
CA LEU A 160 -10.06 11.77 4.22
C LEU A 160 -9.55 12.31 2.89
N ARG A 161 -9.57 13.63 2.68
CA ARG A 161 -9.02 14.23 1.46
C ARG A 161 -7.52 13.95 1.33
N SER A 162 -6.77 14.09 2.43
CA SER A 162 -5.31 13.86 2.45
C SER A 162 -4.91 12.41 2.24
N ALA A 163 -5.78 11.44 2.51
CA ALA A 163 -5.51 10.01 2.31
C ALA A 163 -5.51 9.59 0.82
N TYR A 164 -6.20 10.35 -0.04
CA TYR A 164 -6.30 10.07 -1.47
C TYR A 164 -5.42 11.02 -2.29
N ARG A 165 -4.84 10.50 -3.37
CA ARG A 165 -4.09 11.25 -4.38
C ARG A 165 -4.73 11.07 -5.76
N PRO A 166 -4.49 11.99 -6.71
CA PRO A 166 -4.80 11.73 -8.11
C PRO A 166 -4.17 10.42 -8.57
N ALA A 167 -4.90 9.64 -9.37
CA ALA A 167 -4.40 8.40 -9.93
C ALA A 167 -3.24 8.69 -10.90
N PRO A 168 -2.14 7.94 -10.85
CA PRO A 168 -1.03 8.11 -11.79
C PRO A 168 -1.48 7.92 -13.25
N PRO A 169 -0.96 8.70 -14.21
CA PRO A 169 -1.41 8.67 -15.61
C PRO A 169 -1.35 7.28 -16.26
N GLU A 170 -0.38 6.45 -15.88
CA GLU A 170 -0.23 5.09 -16.41
C GLU A 170 -1.39 4.15 -16.04
N THR A 171 -2.22 4.54 -15.08
CA THR A 171 -3.45 3.81 -14.72
C THR A 171 -4.61 4.15 -15.65
N LEU A 172 -4.56 5.28 -16.37
CA LEU A 172 -5.64 5.87 -17.18
C LEU A 172 -5.50 5.54 -18.68
N VAL A 173 -5.38 4.27 -19.02
CA VAL A 173 -5.28 3.81 -20.42
C VAL A 173 -6.65 3.86 -21.10
N GLY A 174 -6.72 4.47 -22.28
CA GLY A 174 -7.97 4.59 -23.04
C GLY A 174 -8.98 5.55 -22.41
N GLY A 175 -8.53 6.47 -21.54
CA GLY A 175 -9.40 7.44 -20.87
C GLY A 175 -10.11 6.92 -19.62
N PHE A 176 -9.76 5.72 -19.14
CA PHE A 176 -10.33 5.15 -17.92
C PHE A 176 -9.32 4.32 -17.12
N ALA A 177 -9.54 4.27 -15.81
CA ALA A 177 -8.89 3.32 -14.91
C ALA A 177 -9.82 2.14 -14.61
N GLU A 178 -9.28 0.92 -14.54
CA GLU A 178 -10.04 -0.23 -14.07
C GLU A 178 -9.82 -0.46 -12.58
N VAL A 179 -10.91 -0.68 -11.86
CA VAL A 179 -10.92 -1.07 -10.46
C VAL A 179 -10.97 -2.58 -10.37
N CYS A 180 -10.05 -3.19 -9.62
CA CYS A 180 -10.03 -4.64 -9.38
C CYS A 180 -11.29 -5.11 -8.62
N GLY A 181 -11.90 -6.21 -9.06
CA GLY A 181 -13.06 -6.81 -8.38
C GLY A 181 -12.74 -7.30 -6.97
N GLY A 182 -11.61 -7.97 -6.79
CA GLY A 182 -11.18 -8.52 -5.51
C GLY A 182 -10.81 -7.47 -4.46
N CYS A 183 -9.77 -6.66 -4.71
CA CYS A 183 -9.22 -5.74 -3.70
C CYS A 183 -9.69 -4.29 -3.84
N GLY A 184 -10.36 -3.91 -4.93
CA GLY A 184 -10.81 -2.53 -5.16
C GLY A 184 -9.70 -1.53 -5.56
N ASN A 185 -8.43 -1.96 -5.64
CA ASN A 185 -7.35 -1.11 -6.13
C ASN A 185 -7.41 -0.90 -7.65
N LEU A 186 -6.72 0.13 -8.14
CA LEU A 186 -6.52 0.32 -9.58
C LEU A 186 -5.68 -0.82 -10.16
N ARG A 187 -6.10 -1.35 -11.31
CA ARG A 187 -5.31 -2.27 -12.12
C ARG A 187 -4.27 -1.47 -12.89
N THR A 188 -3.02 -1.93 -12.90
CA THR A 188 -1.90 -1.24 -13.55
C THR A 188 -1.30 -2.09 -14.65
N LEU A 189 -0.62 -1.44 -15.59
CA LEU A 189 0.13 -2.11 -16.65
C LEU A 189 1.35 -2.85 -16.06
N ASP A 190 1.68 -4.02 -16.61
CA ASP A 190 3.00 -4.62 -16.45
C ASP A 190 3.97 -4.10 -17.52
N ALA A 191 5.22 -4.56 -17.46
CA ALA A 191 6.25 -4.29 -18.46
C ALA A 191 5.87 -4.70 -19.89
N HIS A 192 4.84 -5.55 -20.08
CA HIS A 192 4.33 -5.98 -21.38
C HIS A 192 3.04 -5.23 -21.79
N GLY A 193 2.67 -4.17 -21.06
CA GLY A 193 1.46 -3.39 -21.33
C GLY A 193 0.16 -4.13 -21.00
N ARG A 194 0.21 -5.23 -20.22
CA ARG A 194 -0.98 -5.96 -19.80
C ARG A 194 -1.50 -5.43 -18.48
N ARG A 195 -2.81 -5.17 -18.43
CA ARG A 195 -3.48 -4.61 -17.26
C ARG A 195 -3.84 -5.71 -16.24
N GLY A 196 -3.39 -5.54 -15.00
CA GLY A 196 -3.56 -6.52 -13.93
C GLY A 196 -3.64 -5.90 -12.54
N CYS A 197 -4.28 -6.62 -11.61
CA CYS A 197 -4.12 -6.34 -10.19
C CYS A 197 -2.70 -6.71 -9.75
N ARG A 198 -2.08 -5.89 -8.88
CA ARG A 198 -0.72 -6.09 -8.35
C ARG A 198 -0.69 -6.37 -6.85
N GLU A 199 -1.86 -6.46 -6.22
CA GLU A 199 -1.96 -6.81 -4.81
C GLU A 199 -1.78 -8.32 -4.65
N TRP A 200 -0.79 -8.72 -3.86
CA TRP A 200 -0.37 -10.12 -3.69
C TRP A 200 -1.41 -10.98 -2.97
N ASP A 201 -2.19 -10.38 -2.07
CA ASP A 201 -3.25 -11.01 -1.27
C ASP A 201 -4.65 -10.81 -1.87
N CYS A 202 -4.73 -10.37 -3.13
CA CYS A 202 -6.00 -10.12 -3.78
C CYS A 202 -6.83 -11.41 -3.91
N PRO A 203 -8.07 -11.45 -3.40
CA PRO A 203 -8.90 -12.66 -3.47
C PRO A 203 -9.41 -12.96 -4.89
N ASP A 204 -9.40 -11.96 -5.78
CA ASP A 204 -9.84 -12.09 -7.17
C ASP A 204 -9.10 -11.05 -8.05
N PRO A 205 -7.84 -11.35 -8.44
CA PRO A 205 -6.98 -10.41 -9.16
C PRO A 205 -7.36 -10.28 -10.65
N HIS A 206 -8.24 -11.15 -11.18
CA HIS A 206 -8.58 -11.19 -12.59
C HIS A 206 -9.84 -10.40 -12.92
N SER A 207 -10.77 -10.28 -11.97
CA SER A 207 -12.01 -9.53 -12.22
C SER A 207 -11.83 -8.01 -12.20
N VAL A 208 -12.75 -7.35 -12.90
CA VAL A 208 -12.91 -5.90 -12.94
C VAL A 208 -14.23 -5.56 -12.26
N ARG A 209 -14.19 -4.72 -11.23
CA ARG A 209 -15.38 -4.23 -10.52
C ARG A 209 -16.14 -3.20 -11.35
N THR A 210 -15.39 -2.21 -11.83
CA THR A 210 -15.92 -1.04 -12.52
C THR A 210 -14.79 -0.32 -13.25
N GLN A 211 -15.17 0.63 -14.09
CA GLN A 211 -14.26 1.54 -14.79
C GLN A 211 -14.54 2.97 -14.32
N LEU A 212 -13.48 3.71 -13.99
CA LEU A 212 -13.55 5.11 -13.59
C LEU A 212 -13.05 5.97 -14.76
N THR A 213 -13.89 6.89 -15.23
CA THR A 213 -13.53 7.78 -16.33
C THR A 213 -12.55 8.86 -15.87
N ALA A 214 -11.51 9.11 -16.68
CA ALA A 214 -10.56 10.19 -16.43
C ALA A 214 -11.24 11.57 -16.39
N ALA A 215 -12.36 11.73 -17.11
CA ALA A 215 -13.11 12.99 -17.16
C ALA A 215 -13.78 13.36 -15.82
N GLU A 216 -14.06 12.38 -14.95
CA GLU A 216 -14.59 12.63 -13.60
C GLU A 216 -13.49 12.82 -12.54
N GLY A 217 -12.22 12.78 -12.95
CA GLY A 217 -11.08 12.63 -12.05
C GLY A 217 -11.07 11.24 -11.40
N VAL A 218 -9.88 10.66 -11.23
CA VAL A 218 -9.71 9.38 -10.54
C VAL A 218 -8.77 9.62 -9.37
N VAL A 219 -9.22 9.22 -8.18
CA VAL A 219 -8.40 9.25 -6.98
C VAL A 219 -8.11 7.84 -6.50
N TRP A 220 -6.90 7.68 -5.98
CA TRP A 220 -6.39 6.44 -5.44
C TRP A 220 -5.77 6.72 -4.08
N LEU A 221 -6.05 5.89 -3.09
CA LEU A 221 -5.42 5.98 -1.78
C LEU A 221 -3.92 6.00 -1.93
N ALA A 222 -3.25 6.84 -1.16
CA ALA A 222 -1.81 6.84 -1.14
C ALA A 222 -1.26 5.47 -0.69
N ARG A 223 -0.05 5.13 -1.17
CA ARG A 223 0.51 3.77 -1.06
C ARG A 223 0.51 3.26 0.39
N GLU A 224 0.92 4.09 1.33
CA GLU A 224 1.00 3.76 2.75
C GLU A 224 -0.36 3.35 3.33
N PHE A 225 -1.47 4.01 2.95
CA PHE A 225 -2.80 3.59 3.39
C PHE A 225 -3.21 2.28 2.72
N ARG A 226 -2.83 2.04 1.46
CA ARG A 226 -3.10 0.76 0.80
C ARG A 226 -2.39 -0.41 1.49
N MET A 227 -1.15 -0.18 1.92
CA MET A 227 -0.30 -1.21 2.54
C MET A 227 -0.64 -1.43 4.02
N PHE A 228 -0.81 -0.37 4.80
CA PHE A 228 -0.92 -0.46 6.25
C PHE A 228 -2.35 -0.37 6.78
N VAL A 229 -3.32 0.04 5.95
CA VAL A 229 -4.74 0.11 6.33
C VAL A 229 -5.60 -0.79 5.47
N THR A 230 -5.60 -0.61 4.14
CA THR A 230 -6.46 -1.38 3.23
C THR A 230 -6.08 -2.86 3.22
N ALA A 231 -4.81 -3.20 3.05
CA ALA A 231 -4.37 -4.59 2.97
C ALA A 231 -4.70 -5.41 4.22
N PRO A 232 -4.34 -5.00 5.45
CA PRO A 232 -4.75 -5.72 6.66
C PRO A 232 -6.26 -5.64 6.93
N GLY A 233 -6.92 -4.52 6.57
CA GLY A 233 -8.36 -4.38 6.76
C GLY A 233 -9.23 -5.33 5.92
N ARG A 234 -8.76 -5.77 4.75
CA ARG A 234 -9.48 -6.71 3.88
C ARG A 234 -9.79 -8.04 4.57
N PRO A 235 -8.79 -8.80 5.09
CA PRO A 235 -9.06 -10.03 5.81
C PRO A 235 -9.90 -9.80 7.07
N GLU A 236 -9.73 -8.69 7.80
CA GLU A 236 -10.55 -8.35 8.96
C GLU A 236 -12.05 -8.27 8.60
N ILE A 237 -12.39 -7.48 7.56
CA ILE A 237 -13.79 -7.38 7.07
C ILE A 237 -14.30 -8.73 6.55
N ARG A 238 -13.45 -9.50 5.85
CA ARG A 238 -13.82 -10.81 5.31
C ARG A 238 -14.14 -11.81 6.44
N ILE A 239 -13.32 -11.83 7.49
CA ILE A 239 -13.51 -12.69 8.67
C ILE A 239 -14.79 -12.28 9.39
N ALA A 240 -15.00 -10.98 9.63
CA ALA A 240 -16.25 -10.49 10.23
C ALA A 240 -17.49 -10.97 9.47
N LYS A 241 -17.50 -10.79 8.14
CA LYS A 241 -18.58 -11.27 7.27
C LYS A 241 -18.71 -12.79 7.27
N ALA A 242 -17.63 -13.55 7.45
CA ALA A 242 -17.67 -14.99 7.54
C ALA A 242 -18.30 -15.45 8.86
N ILE A 243 -17.91 -14.85 9.99
CA ILE A 243 -18.46 -15.11 11.32
C ILE A 243 -19.97 -14.81 11.35
N GLU A 244 -20.38 -13.62 10.89
CA GLU A 244 -21.79 -13.23 10.87
C GLU A 244 -22.65 -14.15 9.98
N ARG A 245 -22.08 -14.66 8.89
CA ARG A 245 -22.77 -15.63 8.03
C ARG A 245 -22.87 -17.00 8.67
N ALA A 246 -21.79 -17.49 9.27
CA ALA A 246 -21.74 -18.78 9.93
C ALA A 246 -22.70 -18.85 11.14
N LEU A 247 -22.88 -17.73 11.83
CA LEU A 247 -23.61 -17.62 13.09
C LEU A 247 -24.91 -16.81 12.95
N LYS A 248 -25.48 -16.82 11.75
CA LYS A 248 -26.67 -16.05 11.42
C LYS A 248 -27.87 -16.45 12.29
N LYS A 249 -27.98 -17.72 12.69
CA LYS A 249 -29.07 -18.24 13.52
C LYS A 249 -28.98 -17.73 14.96
N GLU A 250 -27.76 -17.60 15.46
CA GLU A 250 -27.38 -17.13 16.78
C GLU A 250 -27.43 -15.59 16.87
N ARG A 251 -27.72 -14.90 15.75
CA ARG A 251 -27.82 -13.43 15.65
C ARG A 251 -26.56 -12.71 16.12
N VAL A 252 -25.40 -13.37 15.98
CA VAL A 252 -24.10 -12.79 16.31
C VAL A 252 -23.79 -11.66 15.34
N LYS A 253 -23.36 -10.53 15.88
CA LYS A 253 -22.84 -9.40 15.11
C LYS A 253 -21.37 -9.19 15.43
N VAL A 254 -20.55 -8.83 14.46
CA VAL A 254 -19.14 -8.56 14.69
C VAL A 254 -18.89 -7.06 14.68
N HIS A 255 -18.35 -6.55 15.78
CA HIS A 255 -17.89 -5.17 15.85
C HIS A 255 -16.47 -5.10 15.30
N LEU A 256 -16.27 -4.30 14.25
CA LEU A 256 -14.93 -3.99 13.74
C LEU A 256 -14.27 -2.89 14.58
N TRP A 257 -12.99 -3.07 14.87
CA TRP A 257 -12.10 -2.10 15.53
C TRP A 257 -12.68 -1.45 16.80
N PRO A 258 -13.26 -2.23 17.73
CA PRO A 258 -13.76 -1.67 18.99
C PRO A 258 -12.65 -0.93 19.76
N GLY A 259 -13.06 0.04 20.58
CA GLY A 259 -12.12 0.75 21.45
C GLY A 259 -11.07 1.58 20.72
N TYR A 260 -11.37 2.03 19.50
CA TYR A 260 -10.40 2.68 18.61
C TYR A 260 -9.24 1.76 18.27
N ASP A 261 -9.57 0.57 17.77
CA ASP A 261 -8.59 -0.44 17.37
C ASP A 261 -7.83 -1.10 18.53
N SER A 262 -8.49 -1.26 19.69
CA SER A 262 -7.91 -2.06 20.78
C SER A 262 -7.83 -3.56 20.43
N CYS A 263 -8.69 -3.99 19.51
CA CYS A 263 -8.61 -5.27 18.81
C CYS A 263 -9.30 -5.14 17.45
N ASP A 264 -9.01 -6.05 16.51
CA ASP A 264 -9.56 -5.97 15.16
C ASP A 264 -11.05 -6.29 15.11
N LEU A 265 -11.47 -7.34 15.83
CA LEU A 265 -12.80 -7.93 15.76
C LEU A 265 -13.32 -8.31 17.15
N LEU A 266 -14.57 -8.00 17.44
CA LEU A 266 -15.26 -8.47 18.65
C LEU A 266 -16.67 -8.99 18.30
N PRO A 267 -16.88 -10.31 18.30
CA PRO A 267 -18.22 -10.90 18.20
C PRO A 267 -19.08 -10.51 19.42
N ARG A 268 -20.31 -10.06 19.18
CA ARG A 268 -21.33 -9.71 20.18
C ARG A 268 -22.53 -10.64 20.03
N GLY A 269 -23.08 -11.08 21.17
CA GLY A 269 -24.20 -12.03 21.20
C GLY A 269 -23.78 -13.50 21.07
N TRP A 270 -22.48 -13.79 21.20
CA TRP A 270 -21.97 -15.16 21.26
C TRP A 270 -22.32 -15.80 22.61
N PRO A 271 -23.02 -16.95 22.64
CA PRO A 271 -23.41 -17.61 23.89
C PRO A 271 -22.33 -18.55 24.49
N GLY A 272 -21.21 -18.76 23.81
CA GLY A 272 -20.12 -19.59 24.31
C GLY A 272 -19.15 -18.85 25.25
N PRO A 273 -18.37 -19.56 26.07
CA PRO A 273 -17.44 -18.93 26.99
C PRO A 273 -16.29 -18.25 26.23
N LEU A 274 -15.91 -17.05 26.69
CA LEU A 274 -14.62 -16.42 26.40
C LEU A 274 -13.60 -17.09 27.33
N THR A 275 -13.05 -18.23 26.92
CA THR A 275 -11.85 -18.82 27.53
C THR A 275 -10.63 -18.40 26.75
#